data_AF-A0A1H0CW03-F1
#
_entry.id   AF-A0A1H0CW03-F1
#
_cell.length_a   1.000
_cell.length_b   1.000
_cell.length_c   1.000
_cell.angle_alpha   90.00
_cell.angle_beta   90.00
_cell.angle_gamma   90.00
#
_symmetry.space_group_name_H-M   'P 1'
#
loop_
_entity.id
_entity.type
_entity.pdbx_description
1 polymer ?
#
loop_
_entity_poly.entity_id
_entity_poly.type
_entity_poly.pdbx_seq_one_letter_code
_entity_poly.pdbx_strand_id
1 'polypeptide(L)' 'MLKTMLAWILVYPFVTVLLIMLIDYLRGQPEEVLYYLPNYLGFVTAGIVIGFVMHQVQKTRGVAGSPKKQ' A
#
# COMPACT_ATOMS: atom_id res chain seq x y z
N MET A 1 -5.31 12.97 10.39
CA MET A 1 -4.36 11.85 10.21
C MET A 1 -4.86 10.79 9.25
N LEU A 2 -6.10 10.28 9.38
CA LEU A 2 -6.63 9.21 8.51
C LEU A 2 -6.61 9.56 7.00
N LYS A 3 -7.04 10.78 6.63
CA LYS A 3 -6.95 11.29 5.24
C LYS A 3 -5.53 11.22 4.68
N THR A 4 -4.53 11.56 5.49
CA THR A 4 -3.13 11.53 5.10
C THR A 4 -2.65 10.10 4.87
N MET A 5 -3.04 9.14 5.72
CA MET A 5 -2.70 7.72 5.53
C MET A 5 -3.33 7.13 4.27
N LEU A 6 -4.60 7.44 3.99
CA LEU A 6 -5.29 7.02 2.77
C LEU A 6 -4.65 7.62 1.50
N ALA A 7 -4.20 8.87 1.57
CA ALA A 7 -3.46 9.49 0.47
C ALA A 7 -2.14 8.75 0.20
N TRP A 8 -1.41 8.36 1.24
CA TRP A 8 -0.16 7.60 1.09
C TRP A 8 -0.35 6.21 0.46
N ILE A 9 -1.49 5.56 0.67
CA ILE A 9 -1.83 4.28 0.02
C ILE A 9 -1.95 4.42 -1.49
N LEU A 10 -2.27 5.60 -2.02
CA LEU A 10 -2.36 5.86 -3.47
C LEU A 10 -1.06 6.47 -4.02
N VAL A 11 -0.46 7.40 -3.28
CA VAL A 11 0.76 8.10 -3.72
C VAL A 11 1.96 7.15 -3.77
N TYR A 12 2.13 6.28 -2.77
CA TYR A 12 3.24 5.32 -2.75
C TYR A 12 3.26 4.40 -3.99
N PRO A 13 2.20 3.64 -4.31
CA PRO A 13 2.20 2.77 -5.48
C PRO A 13 2.32 3.53 -6.79
N PHE A 14 1.79 4.76 -6.86
CA PHE A 14 1.97 5.61 -8.04
C PHE A 14 3.45 5.94 -8.27
N VAL A 15 4.16 6.37 -7.23
CA VAL A 15 5.61 6.64 -7.30
C VAL A 15 6.39 5.36 -7.61
N THR A 16 6.03 4.22 -7.01
CA THR A 16 6.70 2.94 -7.30
C THR A 16 6.57 2.55 -8.77
N VAL A 17 5.37 2.69 -9.36
CA VAL A 17 5.14 2.39 -10.77
C VAL A 17 5.93 3.33 -11.68
N LEU A 18 6.01 4.62 -11.35
CA LEU A 18 6.85 5.56 -12.09
C LEU A 18 8.33 5.18 -12.05
N LEU A 19 8.83 4.71 -10.91
CA LEU A 19 10.21 4.24 -10.79
C LEU A 19 10.45 2.97 -11.62
N ILE A 20 9.51 2.02 -11.63
CA ILE A 20 9.61 0.81 -12.46
C ILE A 20 9.64 1.20 -13.94
N MET A 21 8.73 2.06 -14.38
CA MET A 21 8.69 2.56 -15.75
C MET A 21 9.98 3.28 -16.15
N LEU A 22 10.57 4.07 -15.25
CA LEU A 22 11.86 4.71 -15.48
C LEU A 22 12.99 3.69 -15.60
N ILE A 23 13.00 2.64 -14.77
CA ILE A 23 13.98 1.56 -14.84
C ILE A 23 13.88 0.83 -16.19
N ASP A 24 12.66 0.52 -16.64
CA ASP A 24 12.42 -0.20 -17.89
C ASP A 24 12.81 0.65 -19.10
N TYR A 25 12.56 1.96 -19.04
CA TYR A 25 13.09 2.92 -20.02
C TYR A 25 14.63 2.93 -20.07
N LEU A 26 15.30 2.97 -18.91
CA LEU A 26 16.77 2.94 -18.82
C LEU A 26 17.37 1.60 -19.28
N ARG A 27 16.60 0.50 -19.19
CA ARG A 27 16.98 -0.83 -19.69
C ARG A 27 16.78 -0.99 -21.20
N GLY A 28 16.19 0.02 -21.87
CA GLY A 28 15.87 -0.05 -23.30
C GLY A 28 14.70 -0.98 -23.62
N GLN A 29 13.88 -1.31 -22.63
CA GLN A 29 12.67 -2.14 -22.78
C GLN A 29 11.43 -1.34 -22.35
N PRO A 30 11.12 -0.21 -23.02
CA PRO A 30 9.94 0.57 -22.68
C PRO A 30 8.66 -0.22 -23.02
N GLU A 31 7.94 -0.63 -21.99
CA GLU A 31 6.63 -1.26 -22.13
C GLU A 31 5.48 -0.23 -22.16
N GLU A 32 4.32 -0.65 -22.68
CA GLU A 32 3.11 0.18 -22.66
C GLU A 32 2.65 0.50 -21.24
N VAL A 33 2.04 1.67 -21.03
CA VAL A 33 1.55 2.10 -19.70
C VAL A 33 0.61 1.09 -19.07
N LEU A 34 -0.20 0.38 -19.88
CA LEU A 34 -1.12 -0.66 -19.42
C LEU A 34 -0.41 -1.87 -18.79
N TYR A 35 0.83 -2.14 -19.17
CA TYR A 35 1.65 -3.22 -18.61
C TYR A 35 1.90 -3.04 -17.10
N TYR A 36 1.95 -1.79 -16.63
CA TYR A 36 2.20 -1.47 -15.22
C TYR A 36 0.92 -1.40 -14.37
N LEU A 37 -0.26 -1.47 -14.99
CA LEU A 37 -1.53 -1.42 -14.27
C LEU A 37 -1.70 -2.57 -13.26
N PRO A 38 -1.36 -3.83 -13.58
CA PRO A 38 -1.37 -4.92 -12.59
C PRO A 38 -0.41 -4.66 -11.41
N ASN A 39 0.75 -4.05 -11.66
CA ASN A 39 1.70 -3.70 -10.60
C ASN A 39 1.08 -2.66 -9.66
N TYR A 40 0.49 -1.60 -10.22
CA TYR A 40 -0.20 -0.57 -9.44
C TYR A 40 -1.31 -1.17 -8.57
N LEU A 41 -2.20 -1.98 -9.17
CA LEU A 41 -3.31 -2.62 -8.47
C LEU A 41 -2.79 -3.57 -7.39
N GLY A 42 -1.76 -4.36 -7.68
CA GLY A 42 -1.12 -5.26 -6.72
C GLY A 42 -0.61 -4.53 -5.47
N PHE A 43 0.07 -3.39 -5.65
CA PHE A 43 0.54 -2.59 -4.52
C PHE A 43 -0.61 -1.98 -3.70
N VAL A 44 -1.65 -1.45 -4.35
CA VAL A 44 -2.84 -0.90 -3.66
C VAL A 44 -3.55 -2.00 -2.86
N THR A 45 -3.79 -3.16 -3.48
CA THR A 45 -4.42 -4.30 -2.82
C THR A 45 -3.59 -4.80 -1.63
N ALA A 46 -2.28 -4.93 -1.80
CA ALA A 46 -1.38 -5.33 -0.71
C ALA A 46 -1.43 -4.34 0.47
N GLY A 47 -1.42 -3.03 0.19
CA GLY A 47 -1.53 -1.99 1.21
C GLY A 47 -2.84 -2.06 2.00
N ILE A 48 -3.96 -2.32 1.32
CA ILE A 48 -5.27 -2.50 1.96
C ILE A 48 -5.28 -3.76 2.83
N VAL A 49 -4.79 -4.88 2.32
CA VAL A 49 -4.74 -6.16 3.06
C VAL A 49 -3.89 -6.03 4.31
N ILE A 50 -2.69 -5.45 4.20
CA ILE A 50 -1.80 -5.21 5.35
C ILE A 50 -2.48 -4.28 6.36
N GLY A 51 -3.10 -3.19 5.90
CA GLY A 51 -3.84 -2.28 6.75
C GLY A 51 -4.98 -2.97 7.52
N PHE A 52 -5.72 -3.86 6.85
CA PHE A 52 -6.77 -4.66 7.47
C PHE A 52 -6.21 -5.64 8.50
N VAL A 53 -5.16 -6.38 8.17
CA VAL A 53 -4.51 -7.32 9.11
C VAL A 53 -4.00 -6.57 10.34
N MET A 54 -3.34 -5.43 10.17
CA MET A 54 -2.86 -4.59 11.26
C MET A 54 -4.00 -4.08 12.14
N HIS A 55 -5.13 -3.68 11.53
CA HIS A 55 -6.33 -3.30 12.28
C HIS A 55 -6.87 -4.44 13.12
N GLN A 56 -6.95 -5.66 12.57
CA GLN A 56 -7.42 -6.84 13.30
C GLN A 56 -6.47 -7.22 14.44
N VAL A 57 -5.15 -7.13 14.22
CA VAL A 57 -4.14 -7.35 15.25
C VAL A 57 -4.23 -6.30 16.37
N GLN A 58 -4.44 -5.03 16.04
CA GLN A 58 -4.63 -3.98 17.05
C GLN A 58 -5.91 -4.21 17.84
N LYS A 59 -6.99 -4.63 17.19
CA LYS A 59 -8.26 -4.97 17.86
C LYS A 59 -8.07 -6.11 18.85
N THR A 60 -7.39 -7.19 18.49
CA THR A 60 -7.14 -8.32 19.40
C THR A 60 -6.16 -7.98 20.52
N ARG A 61 -5.13 -7.15 20.25
CA ARG A 61 -4.21 -6.65 21.28
C ARG A 61 -4.87 -5.66 22.26
N GLY A 62 -5.76 -4.79 21.78
CA GLY A 62 -6.54 -3.89 22.61
C GLY A 62 -7.54 -4.60 23.52
N VAL A 63 -8.04 -5.77 23.09
CA VAL A 63 -8.87 -6.66 23.93
C VAL A 63 -8.04 -7.43 24.96
N ALA A 64 -6.77 -7.70 24.70
CA ALA A 64 -5.88 -8.44 25.61
C ALA A 64 -5.11 -7.55 26.62
N GLY A 65 -5.10 -6.22 26.42
CA GLY A 65 -4.16 -5.31 27.11
C GLY A 65 -4.76 -4.19 27.96
N SER A 66 -6.09 -4.11 28.15
CA SER A 66 -6.69 -3.05 28.97
C SER A 66 -7.39 -3.65 30.20
N PRO A 67 -6.83 -3.56 31.42
CA PRO A 67 -7.64 -3.70 32.61
C PRO A 67 -8.65 -2.56 32.57
N LYS A 68 -9.94 -2.92 32.65
CA LYS A 68 -11.03 -1.95 32.87
C LYS A 68 -10.61 -1.02 34.02
N LYS A 69 -10.27 0.23 33.70
CA LYS A 69 -10.26 1.29 34.72
C LYS A 69 -11.72 1.56 35.07
N GLN A 70 -12.14 0.96 36.19
CA GLN A 70 -13.25 1.46 37.02
C GLN A 70 -12.93 2.85 37.54
#